data_AF-A0A455T751-F1
#
_entry.id   AF-A0A455T751-F1
#
_cell.length_a   1.000
_cell.length_b   1.000
_cell.length_c   1.000
_cell.angle_alpha   90.00
_cell.angle_beta   90.00
_cell.angle_gamma   90.00
#
_symmetry.space_group_name_H-M   'P 1'
#
loop_
_entity.id
_entity.type
_entity.pdbx_description
1 polymer ?
#
loop_
_entity_poly.entity_id
_entity_poly.type
_entity_poly.pdbx_seq_one_letter_code
_entity_poly.pdbx_strand_id
1 'polypeptide(L)'
;MMEIQVKQEAAETSPLMGLLAHLAPGPLLSWGLLEVIGLFPVSVDQEQRHARFAPPLRSLELVGSPSYGTLVLRNRATDGVLVLPMHVGFFQPGAQNHATSRVLILDAGETLTVDDCFCIQQSQSGTLRQAQQRFCMLPLGLRRAAFELQGVKDFSQLWKAIAAYSRRYGINYGGHLERWLRPSFSQLLPYRHALELQPGQVGAAFFLAGRLVGVELAPNSAYWAELMPILLIYCYGAAALLAQRQGRALARSTLDLTGLRDLDDLQRRLEEARREEQRLYLAQLCSVAELHKHARLVEVHAGLRVLSISHSEWFGQAVYADSEVVYLSLFRSEL
;
A
#
# COMPACT_ATOMS: atom_id res chain seq x y z
N MET A 1 25.70 21.01 0.07
CA MET A 1 26.62 20.21 -0.78
C MET A 1 26.39 18.71 -0.63
N MET A 2 26.21 18.19 0.60
CA MET A 2 25.88 16.76 0.84
C MET A 2 24.53 16.31 0.25
N GLU A 3 23.53 17.20 0.19
CA GLU A 3 22.21 16.93 -0.43
C GLU A 3 22.23 16.83 -1.96
N ILE A 4 23.27 17.37 -2.61
CA ILE A 4 23.43 17.30 -4.07
C ILE A 4 24.13 15.99 -4.45
N GLN A 5 25.01 15.47 -3.58
CA GLN A 5 25.70 14.21 -3.78
C GLN A 5 24.76 12.99 -3.73
N VAL A 6 23.78 12.97 -2.82
CA VAL A 6 22.76 11.89 -2.78
C VAL A 6 21.89 11.86 -4.05
N LYS A 7 21.68 13.02 -4.70
CA LYS A 7 20.97 13.09 -6.00
C LYS A 7 21.86 12.74 -7.19
N GLN A 8 23.18 12.87 -7.09
CA GLN A 8 24.10 12.61 -8.21
C GLN A 8 24.59 11.16 -8.29
N GLU A 9 24.59 10.38 -7.21
CA GLU A 9 24.93 8.95 -7.28
C GLU A 9 23.76 8.04 -7.72
N ALA A 10 22.53 8.56 -7.79
CA ALA A 10 21.36 7.83 -8.26
C ALA A 10 21.09 7.98 -9.77
N ALA A 11 21.92 8.75 -10.48
CA ALA A 11 21.75 9.05 -11.90
C ALA A 11 22.66 8.18 -12.78
N GLU A 12 22.45 6.85 -12.77
CA GLU A 12 22.93 5.94 -13.83
C GLU A 12 22.12 4.64 -13.78
N THR A 13 21.15 4.52 -14.68
CA THR A 13 20.26 3.36 -14.94
C THR A 13 19.66 2.67 -13.71
N SER A 14 18.36 2.86 -13.46
CA SER A 14 17.66 2.04 -12.47
C SER A 14 17.85 0.55 -12.76
N PRO A 15 18.20 -0.27 -11.74
CA PRO A 15 18.26 -1.73 -11.90
C PRO A 15 16.87 -2.36 -12.02
N LEU A 16 15.81 -1.58 -11.76
CA LEU A 16 14.44 -2.05 -11.81
C LEU A 16 13.90 -2.06 -13.24
N MET A 17 13.11 -3.08 -13.56
CA MET A 17 12.59 -3.31 -14.91
C MET A 17 11.06 -3.44 -14.90
N GLY A 18 10.45 -3.51 -16.08
CA GLY A 18 9.02 -3.77 -16.25
C GLY A 18 8.15 -2.76 -15.50
N LEU A 19 7.31 -3.25 -14.57
CA LEU A 19 6.41 -2.40 -13.75
C LEU A 19 7.12 -1.27 -12.99
N LEU A 20 8.42 -1.41 -12.73
CA LEU A 20 9.19 -0.52 -11.86
C LEU A 20 10.30 0.23 -12.61
N ALA A 21 10.32 0.17 -13.94
CA ALA A 21 11.42 0.68 -14.77
C ALA A 21 11.73 2.17 -14.59
N HIS A 22 10.74 2.97 -14.14
CA HIS A 22 10.89 4.41 -13.94
C HIS A 22 11.13 4.78 -12.47
N LEU A 23 11.55 3.82 -11.65
CA LEU A 23 11.76 4.02 -10.22
C LEU A 23 13.18 3.64 -9.81
N ALA A 24 13.77 4.35 -8.86
CA ALA A 24 14.99 3.97 -8.18
C ALA A 24 14.66 3.49 -6.74
N PRO A 25 15.29 2.41 -6.27
CA PRO A 25 15.14 1.96 -4.89
C PRO A 25 16.00 2.80 -3.93
N GLY A 26 15.46 3.12 -2.75
CA GLY A 26 16.21 3.68 -1.62
C GLY A 26 16.85 2.64 -0.72
N PRO A 27 17.36 3.05 0.46
CA PRO A 27 17.89 2.13 1.45
C PRO A 27 16.80 1.26 2.07
N LEU A 28 17.19 0.07 2.55
CA LEU A 28 16.33 -0.80 3.35
C LEU A 28 16.14 -0.20 4.75
N LEU A 29 14.88 0.02 5.14
CA LEU A 29 14.47 0.40 6.48
C LEU A 29 13.81 -0.79 7.17
N SER A 30 14.04 -0.99 8.46
CA SER A 30 13.52 -2.16 9.18
C SER A 30 12.96 -1.79 10.55
N TRP A 31 11.78 -2.32 10.88
CA TRP A 31 11.20 -2.24 12.21
C TRP A 31 10.50 -3.55 12.58
N GLY A 32 11.07 -4.26 13.56
CA GLY A 32 10.60 -5.60 13.92
C GLY A 32 10.68 -6.57 12.74
N LEU A 33 9.52 -7.10 12.33
CA LEU A 33 9.39 -7.99 11.18
C LEU A 33 8.99 -7.27 9.88
N LEU A 34 8.75 -5.95 9.91
CA LEU A 34 8.40 -5.16 8.72
C LEU A 34 9.64 -4.45 8.19
N GLU A 35 9.95 -4.68 6.93
CA GLU A 35 11.03 -3.97 6.24
C GLU A 35 10.50 -3.29 4.97
N VAL A 36 11.12 -2.17 4.61
CA VAL A 36 10.65 -1.28 3.55
C VAL A 36 11.81 -0.79 2.71
N ILE A 37 11.67 -0.89 1.39
CA ILE A 37 12.51 -0.16 0.43
C ILE A 37 11.65 0.94 -0.18
N GLY A 38 12.05 2.20 0.03
CA GLY A 38 11.40 3.33 -0.62
C GLY A 38 11.62 3.33 -2.13
N LEU A 39 10.65 3.81 -2.89
CA LEU A 39 10.72 3.94 -4.35
C LEU A 39 10.62 5.42 -4.73
N PHE A 40 11.52 5.85 -5.61
CA PHE A 40 11.68 7.24 -6.01
C PHE A 40 11.60 7.36 -7.54
N PRO A 41 11.05 8.45 -8.09
CA PRO A 41 11.09 8.68 -9.52
C PRO A 41 12.54 8.84 -9.99
N VAL A 42 12.87 8.32 -11.17
CA VAL A 42 14.23 8.43 -11.74
C VAL A 42 14.52 9.83 -12.29
N SER A 43 13.52 10.70 -12.43
CA SER A 43 13.68 12.07 -12.91
C SER A 43 12.68 13.04 -12.28
N VAL A 44 13.07 14.31 -12.18
CA VAL A 44 12.20 15.38 -11.69
C VAL A 44 11.04 15.64 -12.65
N ASP A 45 11.28 15.52 -13.96
CA ASP A 45 10.25 15.72 -14.99
C ASP A 45 9.11 14.72 -14.83
N GLN A 46 9.40 13.50 -14.39
CA GLN A 46 8.40 12.48 -14.09
C GLN A 46 7.45 12.95 -12.97
N GLU A 47 8.01 13.40 -11.84
CA GLU A 47 7.24 13.92 -10.72
C GLU A 47 6.37 15.12 -11.15
N GLN A 48 6.91 16.01 -11.99
CA GLN A 48 6.17 17.16 -12.51
C GLN A 48 5.00 16.75 -13.42
N ARG A 49 5.19 15.78 -14.32
CA ARG A 49 4.09 15.24 -15.14
C ARG A 49 2.97 14.65 -14.27
N HIS A 50 3.32 14.12 -13.11
CA HIS A 50 2.36 13.53 -12.17
C HIS A 50 1.78 14.53 -11.16
N ALA A 51 2.15 15.82 -11.24
CA ALA A 51 1.55 16.87 -10.41
C ALA A 51 0.04 17.04 -10.67
N ARG A 52 -0.45 16.57 -11.83
CA ARG A 52 -1.89 16.54 -12.17
C ARG A 52 -2.71 15.58 -11.33
N PHE A 53 -2.10 14.72 -10.51
CA PHE A 53 -2.83 13.74 -9.71
C PHE A 53 -3.08 14.25 -8.29
N ALA A 54 -4.35 14.26 -7.91
CA ALA A 54 -4.81 14.76 -6.63
C ALA A 54 -4.55 13.76 -5.50
N PRO A 55 -3.93 14.17 -4.38
CA PRO A 55 -3.74 13.31 -3.21
C PRO A 55 -5.06 12.96 -2.49
N PRO A 56 -5.23 11.72 -1.98
CA PRO A 56 -6.53 11.21 -1.59
C PRO A 56 -7.09 11.83 -0.30
N LEU A 57 -6.30 12.03 0.76
CA LEU A 57 -6.83 12.52 2.04
C LEU A 57 -7.36 13.96 1.95
N ARG A 58 -6.75 14.80 1.10
CA ARG A 58 -7.17 16.20 0.93
C ARG A 58 -8.30 16.36 -0.09
N SER A 59 -8.35 15.49 -1.10
CA SER A 59 -9.22 15.66 -2.27
C SER A 59 -10.43 14.75 -2.25
N LEU A 60 -10.37 13.60 -1.60
CA LEU A 60 -11.50 12.67 -1.52
C LEU A 60 -12.51 13.10 -0.48
N GLU A 61 -13.78 13.03 -0.86
CA GLU A 61 -14.89 13.16 0.06
C GLU A 61 -15.88 12.02 -0.09
N LEU A 62 -16.21 11.38 1.02
CA LEU A 62 -17.43 10.58 1.13
C LEU A 62 -18.65 11.49 1.29
N VAL A 63 -19.46 11.58 0.24
CA VAL A 63 -20.75 12.29 0.26
C VAL A 63 -21.77 11.49 1.08
N GLY A 64 -21.74 10.17 1.00
CA GLY A 64 -22.55 9.29 1.84
C GLY A 64 -22.66 7.87 1.32
N SER A 65 -23.51 7.09 1.98
CA SER A 65 -23.85 5.72 1.59
C SER A 65 -25.38 5.59 1.49
N PRO A 66 -25.97 5.64 0.28
CA PRO A 66 -27.43 5.60 0.09
C PRO A 66 -28.01 4.22 0.42
N SER A 67 -27.21 3.15 0.31
CA SER A 67 -27.57 1.78 0.65
C SER A 67 -26.33 0.98 1.05
N TYR A 68 -26.52 -0.19 1.66
CA TYR A 68 -25.40 -1.09 1.95
C TYR A 68 -24.70 -1.52 0.66
N GLY A 69 -23.37 -1.56 0.70
CA GLY A 69 -22.54 -1.81 -0.47
C GLY A 69 -22.43 -0.64 -1.47
N THR A 70 -23.06 0.50 -1.19
CA THR A 70 -22.96 1.68 -2.06
C THR A 70 -22.25 2.85 -1.37
N LEU A 71 -21.32 3.49 -2.08
CA LEU A 71 -20.68 4.73 -1.67
C LEU A 71 -20.85 5.80 -2.75
N VAL A 72 -21.10 7.03 -2.32
CA VAL A 72 -21.06 8.23 -3.17
C VAL A 72 -19.80 8.99 -2.78
N LEU A 73 -18.85 9.04 -3.70
CA LEU A 73 -17.54 9.63 -3.52
C LEU A 73 -17.40 10.84 -4.42
N ARG A 74 -16.70 11.88 -3.95
CA ARG A 74 -16.43 13.08 -4.73
C ARG A 74 -14.96 13.43 -4.69
N ASN A 75 -14.39 13.76 -5.84
CA ASN A 75 -13.11 14.46 -5.91
C ASN A 75 -13.37 15.96 -5.74
N ARG A 76 -12.98 16.52 -4.60
CA ARG A 76 -13.15 17.95 -4.26
C ARG A 76 -12.06 18.84 -4.85
N ALA A 77 -11.04 18.27 -5.47
CA ALA A 77 -10.03 19.07 -6.13
C ALA A 77 -10.66 19.86 -7.28
N THR A 78 -10.27 21.13 -7.43
CA THR A 78 -10.73 22.01 -8.52
C THR A 78 -10.02 21.71 -9.84
N ASP A 79 -8.88 21.02 -9.76
CA ASP A 79 -8.10 20.52 -10.87
C ASP A 79 -7.43 19.20 -10.45
N GLY A 80 -7.10 18.37 -11.44
CA GLY A 80 -6.41 17.11 -11.27
C GLY A 80 -7.30 15.89 -11.04
N VAL A 81 -6.80 14.76 -11.52
CA VAL A 81 -7.48 13.45 -11.45
C VAL A 81 -7.13 12.78 -10.13
N LEU A 82 -8.13 12.29 -9.41
CA LEU A 82 -7.93 11.45 -8.23
C LEU A 82 -7.93 9.97 -8.65
N VAL A 83 -6.78 9.31 -8.47
CA VAL A 83 -6.72 7.85 -8.46
C VAL A 83 -6.97 7.40 -7.03
N LEU A 84 -8.15 6.88 -6.73
CA LEU A 84 -8.45 6.34 -5.41
C LEU A 84 -7.73 5.00 -5.22
N PRO A 85 -6.94 4.82 -4.15
CA PRO A 85 -6.30 3.53 -3.92
C PRO A 85 -7.34 2.41 -3.80
N MET A 86 -6.99 1.22 -4.28
CA MET A 86 -7.86 0.06 -4.08
C MET A 86 -8.01 -0.26 -2.59
N HIS A 87 -9.18 -0.78 -2.20
CA HIS A 87 -9.45 -1.27 -0.84
C HIS A 87 -9.39 -0.20 0.26
N VAL A 88 -9.60 1.06 -0.08
CA VAL A 88 -9.80 2.13 0.89
C VAL A 88 -11.10 1.90 1.65
N GLY A 89 -11.04 1.97 2.97
CA GLY A 89 -12.19 1.89 3.86
C GLY A 89 -12.51 3.21 4.55
N PHE A 90 -13.77 3.35 4.94
CA PHE A 90 -14.35 4.51 5.57
C PHE A 90 -14.93 4.13 6.93
N PHE A 91 -14.43 4.74 7.99
CA PHE A 91 -14.83 4.49 9.35
C PHE A 91 -15.61 5.67 9.94
N GLN A 92 -16.85 5.42 10.37
CA GLN A 92 -17.66 6.36 11.14
C GLN A 92 -18.39 5.63 12.28
N PRO A 93 -18.27 6.07 13.55
CA PRO A 93 -19.00 5.47 14.67
C PRO A 93 -20.52 5.53 14.44
N GLY A 94 -21.22 4.42 14.75
CA GLY A 94 -22.67 4.33 14.64
C GLY A 94 -23.22 4.20 13.21
N ALA A 95 -22.35 4.01 12.22
CA ALA A 95 -22.71 3.71 10.85
C ALA A 95 -22.12 2.36 10.43
N GLN A 96 -22.71 1.74 9.40
CA GLN A 96 -22.11 0.61 8.71
C GLN A 96 -20.90 1.11 7.91
N ASN A 97 -19.70 0.67 8.28
CA ASN A 97 -18.48 1.02 7.56
C ASN A 97 -18.36 0.24 6.26
N HIS A 98 -17.73 0.87 5.26
CA HIS A 98 -17.53 0.30 3.93
C HIS A 98 -16.08 0.35 3.49
N ALA A 99 -15.70 -0.56 2.58
CA ALA A 99 -14.47 -0.47 1.81
C ALA A 99 -14.76 -0.60 0.31
N THR A 100 -13.98 0.13 -0.49
CA THR A 100 -14.00 0.03 -1.95
C THR A 100 -13.46 -1.32 -2.40
N SER A 101 -13.96 -1.83 -3.52
CA SER A 101 -13.55 -3.12 -4.08
C SER A 101 -12.28 -3.03 -4.92
N ARG A 102 -12.02 -1.88 -5.53
CA ARG A 102 -11.03 -1.68 -6.58
C ARG A 102 -10.51 -0.24 -6.60
N VAL A 103 -9.53 0.02 -7.46
CA VAL A 103 -9.14 1.38 -7.85
C VAL A 103 -10.33 2.06 -8.52
N LEU A 104 -10.56 3.32 -8.14
CA LEU A 104 -11.52 4.21 -8.79
C LEU A 104 -10.76 5.42 -9.34
N ILE A 105 -11.21 5.96 -10.46
CA ILE A 105 -10.69 7.19 -11.02
C ILE A 105 -11.82 8.23 -10.98
N LEU A 106 -11.51 9.42 -10.48
CA LEU A 106 -12.45 10.53 -10.42
C LEU A 106 -11.80 11.78 -11.01
N ASP A 107 -12.41 12.38 -12.04
CA ASP A 107 -12.05 13.69 -12.56
C ASP A 107 -12.22 14.79 -11.50
N ALA A 108 -11.60 15.95 -11.73
CA ALA A 108 -11.74 17.11 -10.85
C ALA A 108 -13.22 17.50 -10.69
N GLY A 109 -13.70 17.64 -9.46
CA GLY A 109 -15.10 17.94 -9.15
C GLY A 109 -16.08 16.78 -9.35
N GLU A 110 -15.65 15.64 -9.89
CA GLU A 110 -16.55 14.51 -10.19
C GLU A 110 -17.15 13.92 -8.92
N THR A 111 -18.43 13.55 -8.99
CA THR A 111 -19.11 12.72 -7.99
C THR A 111 -19.48 11.38 -8.60
N LEU A 112 -18.92 10.31 -8.06
CA LEU A 112 -19.09 8.93 -8.52
C LEU A 112 -19.90 8.13 -7.50
N THR A 113 -20.91 7.40 -7.98
CA THR A 113 -21.60 6.38 -7.19
C THR A 113 -21.03 5.01 -7.52
N VAL A 114 -20.63 4.26 -6.49
CA VAL A 114 -20.06 2.92 -6.63
C VAL A 114 -20.88 1.94 -5.81
N ASP A 115 -21.34 0.86 -6.42
CA ASP A 115 -22.36 -0.06 -5.88
C ASP A 115 -21.85 -1.50 -5.63
N ASP A 116 -20.54 -1.71 -5.70
CA ASP A 116 -19.86 -2.98 -5.42
C ASP A 116 -18.93 -2.90 -4.19
N CYS A 117 -19.22 -2.00 -3.24
CA CYS A 117 -18.43 -1.84 -2.01
C CYS A 117 -18.73 -2.95 -0.99
N PHE A 118 -17.78 -3.21 -0.08
CA PHE A 118 -17.95 -4.17 1.00
C PHE A 118 -18.37 -3.49 2.29
N CYS A 119 -19.37 -4.03 3.00
CA CYS A 119 -19.57 -3.72 4.42
C CYS A 119 -18.49 -4.42 5.25
N ILE A 120 -17.75 -3.68 6.08
CA ILE A 120 -16.64 -4.22 6.89
C ILE A 120 -16.98 -4.41 8.37
N GLN A 121 -18.28 -4.40 8.68
CA GLN A 121 -18.85 -4.73 9.99
C GLN A 121 -20.10 -5.57 9.79
N GLN A 122 -20.19 -6.70 10.48
CA GLN A 122 -21.33 -7.59 10.31
C GLN A 122 -22.58 -7.04 11.01
N SER A 123 -23.69 -6.93 10.28
CA SER A 123 -25.00 -6.55 10.82
C SER A 123 -25.04 -5.20 11.58
N GLN A 124 -24.13 -4.26 11.28
CA GLN A 124 -24.16 -2.93 11.87
C GLN A 124 -25.24 -2.10 11.17
N SER A 125 -26.14 -1.49 11.93
CA SER A 125 -27.14 -0.58 11.37
C SER A 125 -26.56 0.82 11.12
N GLY A 126 -27.22 1.56 10.24
CA GLY A 126 -26.89 2.96 9.94
C GLY A 126 -26.06 3.12 8.67
N THR A 127 -26.05 4.32 8.11
CA THR A 127 -25.32 4.66 6.89
C THR A 127 -24.26 5.71 7.14
N LEU A 128 -23.18 5.65 6.36
CA LEU A 128 -22.15 6.68 6.38
C LEU A 128 -22.73 8.02 5.90
N ARG A 129 -22.34 9.10 6.56
CA ARG A 129 -22.75 10.47 6.23
C ARG A 129 -21.51 11.30 5.88
N GLN A 130 -21.74 12.46 5.28
CA GLN A 130 -20.71 13.46 5.02
C GLN A 130 -20.20 14.11 6.33
N ALA A 131 -19.52 13.34 7.19
CA ALA A 131 -18.96 13.82 8.46
C ALA A 131 -17.83 12.90 8.94
N GLN A 132 -16.82 13.48 9.62
CA GLN A 132 -15.79 12.76 10.39
C GLN A 132 -15.15 11.56 9.66
N GLN A 133 -14.74 11.75 8.40
CA GLN A 133 -14.20 10.70 7.55
C GLN A 133 -12.85 10.21 8.09
N ARG A 134 -12.78 8.93 8.46
CA ARG A 134 -11.52 8.25 8.77
C ARG A 134 -11.22 7.24 7.67
N PHE A 135 -10.14 7.50 6.96
CA PHE A 135 -9.63 6.60 5.94
C PHE A 135 -8.82 5.48 6.57
N CYS A 136 -9.02 4.28 6.08
CA CYS A 136 -8.17 3.13 6.36
C CYS A 136 -7.84 2.40 5.07
N MET A 137 -6.96 1.41 5.17
CA MET A 137 -6.74 0.41 4.13
C MET A 137 -7.22 -0.94 4.64
N LEU A 138 -7.77 -1.80 3.79
CA LEU A 138 -7.98 -3.19 4.19
C LEU A 138 -6.64 -3.84 4.57
N PRO A 139 -6.58 -4.58 5.69
CA PRO A 139 -5.39 -5.34 6.07
C PRO A 139 -4.93 -6.30 4.98
N LEU A 140 -3.62 -6.48 4.87
CA LEU A 140 -3.00 -7.32 3.83
C LEU A 140 -3.68 -8.70 3.70
N GLY A 141 -3.94 -9.37 4.83
CA GLY A 141 -4.59 -10.69 4.85
C GLY A 141 -6.06 -10.73 4.40
N LEU A 142 -6.69 -9.59 4.10
CA LEU A 142 -8.04 -9.50 3.52
C LEU A 142 -8.03 -9.08 2.05
N ARG A 143 -6.91 -8.56 1.54
CA ARG A 143 -6.87 -7.93 0.21
C ARG A 143 -7.08 -8.93 -0.92
N ARG A 144 -6.64 -10.19 -0.78
CA ARG A 144 -6.95 -11.22 -1.78
C ARG A 144 -8.46 -11.48 -1.87
N ALA A 145 -9.10 -11.73 -0.74
CA ALA A 145 -10.54 -12.01 -0.73
C ALA A 145 -11.34 -10.82 -1.29
N ALA A 146 -10.95 -9.59 -0.93
CA ALA A 146 -11.52 -8.39 -1.51
C ALA A 146 -11.32 -8.30 -3.04
N PHE A 147 -10.11 -8.60 -3.53
CA PHE A 147 -9.82 -8.61 -4.96
C PHE A 147 -10.65 -9.65 -5.74
N GLU A 148 -10.77 -10.86 -5.21
CA GLU A 148 -11.55 -11.94 -5.84
C GLU A 148 -13.06 -11.66 -5.88
N LEU A 149 -13.55 -10.76 -5.01
CA LEU A 149 -14.96 -10.37 -4.89
C LEU A 149 -15.28 -9.04 -5.61
N GLN A 150 -14.35 -8.50 -6.39
CA GLN A 150 -14.54 -7.26 -7.15
C GLN A 150 -15.73 -7.34 -8.11
N GLY A 151 -16.52 -6.25 -8.19
CA GLY A 151 -17.68 -6.16 -9.08
C GLY A 151 -18.92 -6.94 -8.62
N VAL A 152 -18.85 -7.71 -7.53
CA VAL A 152 -19.99 -8.45 -6.99
C VAL A 152 -20.82 -7.53 -6.10
N LYS A 153 -22.10 -7.35 -6.44
CA LYS A 153 -23.05 -6.49 -5.72
C LYS A 153 -23.67 -7.19 -4.50
N ASP A 154 -22.82 -7.64 -3.59
CA ASP A 154 -23.21 -8.17 -2.28
C ASP A 154 -22.35 -7.53 -1.21
N PHE A 155 -22.95 -6.65 -0.41
CA PHE A 155 -22.22 -5.91 0.62
C PHE A 155 -21.63 -6.83 1.71
N SER A 156 -22.18 -8.02 1.92
CA SER A 156 -21.85 -8.91 3.04
C SER A 156 -20.69 -9.88 2.74
N GLN A 157 -20.27 -9.97 1.48
CA GLN A 157 -19.35 -11.00 0.98
C GLN A 157 -17.99 -11.06 1.69
N LEU A 158 -17.52 -9.94 2.23
CA LEU A 158 -16.23 -9.89 2.93
C LEU A 158 -16.33 -10.36 4.40
N TRP A 159 -17.53 -10.50 4.98
CA TRP A 159 -17.70 -10.82 6.40
C TRP A 159 -17.07 -12.16 6.80
N LYS A 160 -17.17 -13.18 5.94
CA LYS A 160 -16.55 -14.49 6.20
C LYS A 160 -15.02 -14.38 6.26
N ALA A 161 -14.43 -13.62 5.34
CA ALA A 161 -12.98 -13.36 5.32
C ALA A 161 -12.54 -12.54 6.53
N ILE A 162 -13.29 -11.49 6.90
CA ILE A 162 -13.04 -10.70 8.11
C ILE A 162 -13.10 -11.57 9.36
N ALA A 163 -14.11 -12.44 9.49
CA ALA A 163 -14.22 -13.34 10.62
C ALA A 163 -13.03 -14.30 10.70
N ALA A 164 -12.59 -14.86 9.57
CA ALA A 164 -11.40 -15.72 9.51
C ALA A 164 -10.12 -14.97 9.88
N TYR A 165 -9.96 -13.74 9.40
CA TYR A 165 -8.82 -12.89 9.72
C TYR A 165 -8.79 -12.51 11.21
N SER A 166 -9.91 -12.06 11.77
CA SER A 166 -10.05 -11.70 13.20
C SER A 166 -9.72 -12.86 14.14
N ARG A 167 -10.05 -14.10 13.77
CA ARG A 167 -9.69 -15.29 14.56
C ARG A 167 -8.17 -15.46 14.71
N ARG A 168 -7.37 -15.02 13.73
CA ARG A 168 -5.91 -15.06 13.81
C ARG A 168 -5.35 -14.12 14.89
N TYR A 169 -6.13 -13.12 15.31
CA TYR A 169 -5.84 -12.25 16.46
C TYR A 169 -6.49 -12.72 17.77
N GLY A 170 -7.11 -13.91 17.78
CA GLY A 170 -7.83 -14.44 18.93
C GLY A 170 -9.23 -13.85 19.13
N ILE A 171 -9.84 -13.24 18.10
CA ILE A 171 -11.16 -12.61 18.19
C ILE A 171 -12.22 -13.47 17.49
N ASN A 172 -13.16 -14.01 18.29
CA ASN A 172 -14.20 -14.94 17.84
C ASN A 172 -15.58 -14.27 17.63
N TYR A 173 -15.59 -13.04 17.12
CA TYR A 173 -16.75 -12.16 17.16
C TYR A 173 -17.23 -11.70 15.78
N GLY A 174 -17.28 -12.60 14.78
CA GLY A 174 -17.88 -12.34 13.46
C GLY A 174 -17.08 -11.39 12.54
N GLY A 175 -17.72 -10.94 11.47
CA GLY A 175 -17.15 -10.11 10.40
C GLY A 175 -17.02 -8.62 10.75
N HIS A 176 -16.40 -8.30 11.88
CA HIS A 176 -16.21 -6.92 12.35
C HIS A 176 -14.73 -6.51 12.35
N LEU A 177 -14.30 -5.75 11.33
CA LEU A 177 -12.90 -5.39 11.16
C LEU A 177 -12.36 -4.51 12.31
N GLU A 178 -13.18 -3.59 12.80
CA GLU A 178 -12.85 -2.67 13.88
C GLU A 178 -12.52 -3.34 15.20
N ARG A 179 -13.03 -4.56 15.44
CA ARG A 179 -12.91 -5.26 16.74
C ARG A 179 -11.48 -5.65 17.08
N TRP A 180 -10.66 -6.02 16.09
CA TRP A 180 -9.24 -6.27 16.32
C TRP A 180 -8.40 -5.00 16.09
N LEU A 181 -8.81 -4.16 15.14
CA LEU A 181 -8.05 -2.97 14.73
C LEU A 181 -8.01 -1.92 15.85
N ARG A 182 -9.15 -1.60 16.47
CA ARG A 182 -9.22 -0.55 17.50
C ARG A 182 -8.34 -0.85 18.72
N PRO A 183 -8.39 -2.05 19.33
CA PRO A 183 -7.51 -2.39 20.44
C PRO A 183 -6.01 -2.44 20.07
N SER A 184 -5.70 -2.66 18.79
CA SER A 184 -4.31 -2.81 18.33
C SER A 184 -3.64 -1.48 17.96
N PHE A 185 -4.36 -0.36 17.91
CA PHE A 185 -3.80 0.92 17.43
C PHE A 185 -2.51 1.35 18.15
N SER A 186 -2.43 1.21 19.47
CA SER A 186 -1.21 1.58 20.23
C SER A 186 0.01 0.75 19.81
N GLN A 187 -0.19 -0.49 19.39
CA GLN A 187 0.85 -1.38 18.87
C GLN A 187 1.17 -1.12 17.40
N LEU A 188 0.26 -0.50 16.66
CA LEU A 188 0.41 -0.16 15.23
C LEU A 188 1.08 1.20 15.02
N LEU A 189 0.88 2.16 15.93
CA LEU A 189 1.48 3.50 15.85
C LEU A 189 3.01 3.49 15.69
N PRO A 190 3.79 2.64 16.37
CA PRO A 190 5.24 2.61 16.21
C PRO A 190 5.71 2.36 14.77
N TYR A 191 4.98 1.57 13.97
CA TYR A 191 5.36 1.33 12.56
C TYR A 191 5.36 2.62 11.74
N ARG A 192 4.40 3.52 11.97
CA ARG A 192 4.35 4.83 11.31
C ARG A 192 5.55 5.72 11.69
N HIS A 193 5.98 5.65 12.95
CA HIS A 193 7.06 6.51 13.46
C HIS A 193 8.46 5.98 13.14
N ALA A 194 8.63 4.66 13.12
CA ALA A 194 9.94 4.03 12.88
C ALA A 194 10.30 3.96 11.39
N LEU A 195 9.31 3.85 10.51
CA LEU A 195 9.49 3.78 9.07
C LEU A 195 9.13 5.14 8.47
N GLU A 196 10.06 6.08 8.58
CA GLU A 196 9.84 7.47 8.16
C GLU A 196 9.75 7.62 6.64
N LEU A 197 8.91 8.57 6.21
CA LEU A 197 8.79 8.98 4.83
C LEU A 197 10.06 9.70 4.39
N GLN A 198 10.63 9.30 3.25
CA GLN A 198 11.79 9.97 2.67
C GLN A 198 11.35 11.06 1.67
N PRO A 199 12.05 12.21 1.59
CA PRO A 199 11.71 13.27 0.63
C PRO A 199 11.72 12.77 -0.82
N GLY A 200 10.65 13.07 -1.57
CA GLY A 200 10.51 12.65 -2.97
C GLY A 200 10.14 11.17 -3.17
N GLN A 201 9.90 10.42 -2.10
CA GLN A 201 9.42 9.04 -2.19
C GLN A 201 8.00 9.01 -2.77
N VAL A 202 7.76 8.16 -3.76
CA VAL A 202 6.47 7.98 -4.44
C VAL A 202 5.85 6.61 -4.18
N GLY A 203 6.61 5.68 -3.61
CA GLY A 203 6.16 4.32 -3.36
C GLY A 203 7.04 3.57 -2.39
N ALA A 204 6.72 2.31 -2.17
CA ALA A 204 7.52 1.40 -1.38
C ALA A 204 7.28 -0.07 -1.74
N ALA A 205 8.35 -0.86 -1.61
CA ALA A 205 8.27 -2.32 -1.50
C ALA A 205 8.27 -2.71 -0.02
N PHE A 206 7.31 -3.54 0.38
CA PHE A 206 7.11 -4.00 1.76
C PHE A 206 7.49 -5.47 1.88
N PHE A 207 8.28 -5.76 2.90
CA PHE A 207 8.77 -7.09 3.22
C PHE A 207 8.30 -7.48 4.62
N LEU A 208 7.90 -8.73 4.78
CA LEU A 208 7.53 -9.30 6.07
C LEU A 208 8.43 -10.49 6.36
N ALA A 209 9.20 -10.39 7.45
CA ALA A 209 10.20 -11.39 7.82
C ALA A 209 11.11 -11.77 6.63
N GLY A 210 11.61 -10.75 5.91
CA GLY A 210 12.53 -10.91 4.79
C GLY A 210 11.90 -11.37 3.47
N ARG A 211 10.57 -11.51 3.40
CA ARG A 211 9.84 -11.88 2.18
C ARG A 211 9.09 -10.69 1.62
N LEU A 212 9.25 -10.41 0.33
CA LEU A 212 8.45 -9.39 -0.34
C LEU A 212 6.97 -9.79 -0.29
N VAL A 213 6.12 -8.91 0.24
CA VAL A 213 4.67 -9.12 0.41
C VAL A 213 3.80 -8.08 -0.26
N GLY A 214 4.36 -6.92 -0.62
CA GLY A 214 3.62 -5.91 -1.37
C GLY A 214 4.50 -4.85 -2.00
N VAL A 215 3.98 -4.22 -3.05
CA VAL A 215 4.57 -3.07 -3.73
C VAL A 215 3.46 -2.06 -3.96
N GLU A 216 3.67 -0.85 -3.47
CA GLU A 216 2.71 0.25 -3.56
C GLU A 216 3.41 1.42 -4.25
N LEU A 217 2.74 2.02 -5.22
CA LEU A 217 3.19 3.21 -5.95
C LEU A 217 2.03 4.19 -6.02
N ALA A 218 2.29 5.42 -5.60
CA ALA A 218 1.42 6.56 -5.78
C ALA A 218 1.90 7.41 -6.97
N PRO A 219 1.01 8.24 -7.54
CA PRO A 219 1.39 9.09 -8.68
C PRO A 219 2.53 10.07 -8.38
N ASN A 220 2.55 10.66 -7.18
CA ASN A 220 3.53 11.66 -6.78
C ASN A 220 3.81 11.59 -5.27
N SER A 221 4.84 12.31 -4.84
CA SER A 221 5.32 12.29 -3.46
C SER A 221 4.32 12.88 -2.46
N ALA A 222 3.55 13.90 -2.88
CA ALA A 222 2.50 14.50 -2.07
C ALA A 222 1.34 13.52 -1.79
N TYR A 223 1.00 12.69 -2.78
CA TYR A 223 0.08 11.58 -2.62
C TYR A 223 0.66 10.52 -1.69
N TRP A 224 1.90 10.10 -1.93
CA TRP A 224 2.55 9.06 -1.14
C TRP A 224 2.63 9.41 0.36
N ALA A 225 2.92 10.69 0.66
CA ALA A 225 2.97 11.20 2.03
C ALA A 225 1.65 11.00 2.80
N GLU A 226 0.51 11.03 2.12
CA GLU A 226 -0.81 10.77 2.71
C GLU A 226 -1.09 9.28 2.84
N LEU A 227 -0.69 8.48 1.84
CA LEU A 227 -0.99 7.06 1.77
C LEU A 227 -0.10 6.21 2.71
N MET A 228 1.19 6.50 2.79
CA MET A 228 2.17 5.67 3.52
C MET A 228 1.80 5.44 5.00
N PRO A 229 1.41 6.47 5.80
CA PRO A 229 0.98 6.24 7.18
C PRO A 229 -0.22 5.31 7.31
N ILE A 230 -1.15 5.36 6.36
CA ILE A 230 -2.36 4.51 6.34
C ILE A 230 -1.95 3.07 6.03
N LEU A 231 -1.09 2.86 5.04
CA LEU A 231 -0.56 1.54 4.70
C LEU A 231 0.20 0.92 5.87
N LEU A 232 1.04 1.69 6.55
CA LEU A 232 1.82 1.23 7.71
C LEU A 232 0.94 0.84 8.89
N ILE A 233 -0.11 1.60 9.19
CA ILE A 233 -0.99 1.30 10.33
C ILE A 233 -1.97 0.17 10.00
N TYR A 234 -2.69 0.27 8.88
CA TYR A 234 -3.85 -0.57 8.61
C TYR A 234 -3.54 -1.81 7.79
N CYS A 235 -2.51 -1.77 6.94
CA CYS A 235 -2.19 -2.84 6.00
C CYS A 235 -0.97 -3.66 6.44
N TYR A 236 0.24 -3.10 6.31
CA TYR A 236 1.49 -3.84 6.49
C TYR A 236 1.92 -3.94 7.96
N GLY A 237 1.71 -2.93 8.79
CA GLY A 237 1.96 -3.05 10.25
C GLY A 237 1.00 -4.01 10.92
N ALA A 238 -0.26 -4.09 10.45
CA ALA A 238 -1.21 -5.10 10.90
C ALA A 238 -0.70 -6.53 10.62
N ALA A 239 -0.17 -6.76 9.41
CA ALA A 239 0.46 -8.00 9.03
C ALA A 239 1.70 -8.33 9.88
N ALA A 240 2.55 -7.33 10.13
CA ALA A 240 3.74 -7.50 10.97
C ALA A 240 3.41 -7.83 12.43
N LEU A 241 2.41 -7.16 13.00
CA LEU A 241 1.90 -7.46 14.33
C LEU A 241 1.37 -8.90 14.40
N LEU A 242 0.65 -9.35 13.37
CA LEU A 242 0.15 -10.71 13.33
C LEU A 242 1.27 -11.74 13.23
N ALA A 243 2.25 -11.51 12.37
CA ALA A 243 3.43 -12.35 12.24
C ALA A 243 4.19 -12.48 13.57
N GLN A 244 4.33 -11.37 14.30
CA GLN A 244 4.96 -11.37 15.62
C GLN A 244 4.19 -12.25 16.61
N ARG A 245 2.85 -12.14 16.65
CA ARG A 245 2.00 -12.99 17.52
C ARG A 245 2.05 -14.46 17.13
N GLN A 246 2.33 -14.76 15.87
CA GLN A 246 2.52 -16.11 15.36
C GLN A 246 3.94 -16.65 15.59
N GLY A 247 4.81 -15.91 16.29
CA GLY A 247 6.16 -16.36 16.62
C GLY A 247 7.10 -16.42 15.42
N ARG A 248 6.81 -15.67 14.35
CA ARG A 248 7.70 -15.61 13.19
C ARG A 248 9.00 -14.91 13.54
N ALA A 249 10.09 -15.40 12.96
CA ALA A 249 11.41 -14.83 13.11
C ALA A 249 11.91 -14.31 11.77
N LEU A 250 12.67 -13.21 11.82
CA LEU A 250 13.46 -12.72 10.71
C LEU A 250 14.85 -13.35 10.80
N ALA A 251 15.27 -14.07 9.77
CA ALA A 251 16.63 -14.57 9.68
C ALA A 251 17.56 -13.40 9.32
N ARG A 252 18.18 -12.78 10.33
CA ARG A 252 19.19 -11.73 10.11
C ARG A 252 20.57 -12.34 10.03
N SER A 253 21.36 -11.89 9.06
CA SER A 253 22.79 -12.16 9.03
C SER A 253 23.47 -11.46 10.21
N THR A 254 24.17 -12.23 11.03
CA THR A 254 25.04 -11.67 12.07
C THR A 254 26.33 -11.16 11.43
N LEU A 255 26.74 -9.94 11.78
CA LEU A 255 28.04 -9.42 11.33
C LEU A 255 29.16 -10.24 11.98
N ASP A 256 30.08 -10.77 11.18
CA ASP A 256 31.26 -11.46 11.73
C ASP A 256 32.29 -10.45 12.25
N LEU A 257 32.44 -10.46 13.58
CA LEU A 257 33.35 -9.57 14.32
C LEU A 257 34.76 -10.19 14.47
N THR A 258 34.98 -11.41 13.98
CA THR A 258 36.25 -12.11 14.12
C THR A 258 37.35 -11.39 13.35
N GLY A 259 38.49 -11.17 14.01
CA GLY A 259 39.66 -10.53 13.38
C GLY A 259 39.46 -9.05 13.01
N LEU A 260 38.53 -8.35 13.66
CA LEU A 260 38.40 -6.90 13.55
C LEU A 260 39.67 -6.20 14.05
N ARG A 261 40.20 -5.26 13.26
CA ARG A 261 41.44 -4.54 13.57
C ARG A 261 41.18 -3.17 14.21
N ASP A 262 40.20 -2.45 13.69
CA ASP A 262 39.86 -1.08 14.06
C ASP A 262 38.41 -0.74 13.68
N LEU A 263 38.02 0.53 13.89
CA LEU A 263 36.67 1.02 13.58
C LEU A 263 36.43 1.15 12.07
N ASP A 264 37.46 1.39 11.27
CA ASP A 264 37.34 1.51 9.82
C ASP A 264 37.06 0.14 9.17
N ASP A 265 37.68 -0.92 9.69
CA ASP A 265 37.36 -2.32 9.36
C ASP A 265 35.90 -2.65 9.73
N LEU A 266 35.43 -2.25 10.92
CA LEU A 266 34.04 -2.45 11.32
C LEU A 266 33.06 -1.72 10.39
N GLN A 267 33.32 -0.45 10.08
CA GLN A 267 32.47 0.35 9.20
C GLN A 267 32.36 -0.29 7.81
N ARG A 268 33.49 -0.66 7.21
CA ARG A 268 33.52 -1.31 5.89
C ARG A 268 32.77 -2.64 5.89
N ARG A 269 32.98 -3.50 6.89
CA ARG A 269 32.25 -4.78 7.00
C ARG A 269 30.74 -4.56 7.16
N LEU A 270 30.35 -3.54 7.93
CA LEU A 270 28.93 -3.18 8.09
C LEU A 270 28.32 -2.68 6.78
N GLU A 271 29.04 -1.86 6.00
CA GLU A 271 28.61 -1.38 4.69
C GLU A 271 28.51 -2.53 3.66
N GLU A 272 29.46 -3.47 3.67
CA GLU A 272 29.42 -4.68 2.84
C GLU A 272 28.22 -5.57 3.19
N ALA A 273 27.99 -5.83 4.49
CA ALA A 273 26.86 -6.62 4.94
C ALA A 273 25.51 -5.98 4.55
N ARG A 274 25.39 -4.65 4.70
CA ARG A 274 24.19 -3.91 4.28
C ARG A 274 23.97 -3.95 2.78
N ARG A 275 25.02 -3.82 1.97
CA ARG A 275 24.93 -3.92 0.51
C ARG A 275 24.49 -5.31 0.08
N GLU A 276 25.02 -6.36 0.70
CA GLU A 276 24.62 -7.73 0.42
C GLU A 276 23.17 -8.01 0.82
N GLU A 277 22.76 -7.56 2.00
CA GLU A 277 21.36 -7.62 2.43
C GLU A 277 20.45 -6.89 1.44
N GLN A 278 20.77 -5.64 1.09
CA GLN A 278 19.99 -4.85 0.12
C GLN A 278 19.88 -5.56 -1.24
N ARG A 279 20.96 -6.18 -1.72
CA ARG A 279 20.98 -6.94 -2.99
C ARG A 279 19.97 -8.10 -2.98
N LEU A 280 19.82 -8.81 -1.86
CA LEU A 280 18.84 -9.89 -1.73
C LEU A 280 17.39 -9.39 -1.80
N TYR A 281 17.10 -8.24 -1.19
CA TYR A 281 15.76 -7.65 -1.22
C TYR A 281 15.44 -7.08 -2.60
N LEU A 282 16.42 -6.45 -3.26
CA LEU A 282 16.27 -5.99 -4.64
C LEU A 282 16.05 -7.14 -5.61
N ALA A 283 16.69 -8.29 -5.42
CA ALA A 283 16.44 -9.47 -6.25
C ALA A 283 14.97 -9.94 -6.15
N GLN A 284 14.38 -9.93 -4.95
CA GLN A 284 12.95 -10.20 -4.77
C GLN A 284 12.07 -9.13 -5.43
N LEU A 285 12.44 -7.85 -5.32
CA LEU A 285 11.69 -6.77 -5.98
C LEU A 285 11.71 -6.90 -7.50
N CYS A 286 12.84 -7.29 -8.09
CA CYS A 286 12.93 -7.54 -9.53
C CYS A 286 12.03 -8.70 -9.99
N SER A 287 11.66 -9.63 -9.11
CA SER A 287 10.78 -10.74 -9.48
C SER A 287 9.34 -10.30 -9.82
N VAL A 288 8.92 -9.09 -9.43
CA VAL A 288 7.59 -8.57 -9.76
C VAL A 288 7.55 -7.77 -11.07
N ALA A 289 8.71 -7.45 -11.66
CA ALA A 289 8.83 -6.62 -12.86
C ALA A 289 7.95 -7.13 -14.02
N GLU A 290 7.92 -8.44 -14.21
CA GLU A 290 7.27 -9.12 -15.34
C GLU A 290 5.77 -9.34 -15.15
N LEU A 291 5.20 -9.02 -13.97
CA LEU A 291 3.78 -9.25 -13.70
C LEU A 291 2.85 -8.41 -14.58
N HIS A 292 3.34 -7.33 -15.19
CA HIS A 292 2.59 -6.56 -16.19
C HIS A 292 2.15 -7.42 -17.39
N LYS A 293 2.87 -8.49 -17.73
CA LYS A 293 2.52 -9.41 -18.82
C LYS A 293 1.25 -10.21 -18.53
N HIS A 294 0.87 -10.32 -17.26
CA HIS A 294 -0.35 -10.98 -16.81
C HIS A 294 -1.46 -9.99 -16.43
N ALA A 295 -1.28 -8.70 -16.78
CA ALA A 295 -2.25 -7.68 -16.50
C ALA A 295 -3.40 -7.72 -17.51
N ARG A 296 -4.64 -7.63 -17.03
CA ARG A 296 -5.85 -7.55 -17.85
C ARG A 296 -6.44 -6.15 -17.72
N LEU A 297 -6.75 -5.51 -18.84
CA LEU A 297 -7.49 -4.25 -18.86
C LEU A 297 -8.89 -4.44 -18.25
N VAL A 298 -9.22 -3.60 -17.28
CA VAL A 298 -10.52 -3.59 -16.59
C VAL A 298 -11.33 -2.36 -16.98
N GLU A 299 -10.68 -1.20 -17.02
CA GLU A 299 -11.36 0.08 -17.24
C GLU A 299 -10.43 1.07 -17.95
N VAL A 300 -11.03 1.98 -18.73
CA VAL A 300 -10.36 3.17 -19.26
C VAL A 300 -11.19 4.39 -18.85
N HIS A 301 -10.57 5.35 -18.17
CA HIS A 301 -11.24 6.55 -17.67
C HIS A 301 -10.23 7.71 -17.59
N ALA A 302 -10.62 8.93 -17.99
CA ALA A 302 -9.75 10.11 -18.01
C ALA A 302 -8.40 9.91 -18.73
N GLY A 303 -8.38 9.10 -19.80
CA GLY A 303 -7.15 8.74 -20.52
C GLY A 303 -6.21 7.78 -19.75
N LEU A 304 -6.65 7.27 -18.60
CA LEU A 304 -5.92 6.30 -17.80
C LEU A 304 -6.46 4.89 -18.05
N ARG A 305 -5.57 3.90 -18.01
CA ARG A 305 -5.91 2.48 -18.14
C ARG A 305 -5.76 1.81 -16.80
N VAL A 306 -6.83 1.23 -16.26
CA VAL A 306 -6.81 0.41 -15.05
C VAL A 306 -6.67 -1.05 -15.46
N LEU A 307 -5.62 -1.70 -14.97
CA LEU A 307 -5.38 -3.11 -15.21
C LEU A 307 -5.39 -3.88 -13.89
N SER A 308 -6.00 -5.05 -13.90
CA SER A 308 -5.91 -6.03 -12.80
C SER A 308 -4.82 -7.04 -13.08
N ILE A 309 -4.00 -7.32 -12.07
CA ILE A 309 -2.92 -8.31 -12.12
C ILE A 309 -3.33 -9.45 -11.18
N SER A 310 -3.38 -10.66 -11.72
CA SER A 310 -3.55 -11.88 -10.94
C SER A 310 -2.69 -12.98 -11.55
N HIS A 311 -1.60 -13.31 -10.87
CA HIS A 311 -0.68 -14.34 -11.35
C HIS A 311 0.05 -14.99 -10.18
N SER A 312 0.02 -16.32 -10.13
CA SER A 312 0.57 -17.09 -9.01
C SER A 312 -0.01 -16.61 -7.68
N GLU A 313 0.82 -16.09 -6.78
CA GLU A 313 0.42 -15.58 -5.47
C GLU A 313 0.21 -14.06 -5.42
N TRP A 314 0.37 -13.37 -6.57
CA TRP A 314 0.32 -11.92 -6.69
C TRP A 314 -1.03 -11.45 -7.21
N PHE A 315 -1.58 -10.45 -6.53
CA PHE A 315 -2.87 -9.83 -6.82
C PHE A 315 -2.73 -8.31 -6.72
N GLY A 316 -3.46 -7.57 -7.53
CA GLY A 316 -3.36 -6.12 -7.46
C GLY A 316 -3.93 -5.40 -8.66
N GLN A 317 -3.81 -4.08 -8.64
CA GLN A 317 -4.19 -3.22 -9.76
C GLN A 317 -3.09 -2.20 -10.05
N ALA A 318 -2.92 -1.90 -11.34
CA ALA A 318 -2.05 -0.86 -11.84
C ALA A 318 -2.89 0.14 -12.65
N VAL A 319 -2.52 1.42 -12.56
CA VAL A 319 -3.05 2.46 -13.44
C VAL A 319 -1.92 2.98 -14.30
N TYR A 320 -2.16 3.03 -15.61
CA TYR A 320 -1.23 3.57 -16.57
C TYR A 320 -1.75 4.91 -17.12
N ALA A 321 -0.85 5.88 -17.19
CA ALA A 321 -0.98 7.04 -18.08
C ALA A 321 -0.06 6.79 -19.28
N ASP A 322 -0.63 6.64 -20.47
CA ASP A 322 0.11 6.21 -21.66
C ASP A 322 0.88 4.90 -21.39
N SER A 323 2.20 4.89 -21.47
CA SER A 323 3.06 3.73 -21.18
C SER A 323 3.59 3.69 -19.74
N GLU A 324 3.33 4.71 -18.93
CA GLU A 324 3.91 4.88 -17.59
C GLU A 324 2.95 4.40 -16.50
N VAL A 325 3.45 3.63 -15.53
CA VAL A 325 2.69 3.24 -14.34
C VAL A 325 2.62 4.43 -13.39
N VAL A 326 1.42 4.96 -13.17
CA VAL A 326 1.19 6.10 -12.24
C VAL A 326 0.66 5.65 -10.89
N TYR A 327 0.09 4.46 -10.82
CA TYR A 327 -0.32 3.85 -9.56
C TYR A 327 -0.11 2.34 -9.65
N LEU A 328 0.36 1.74 -8.58
CA LEU A 328 0.47 0.30 -8.43
C LEU A 328 0.09 -0.06 -7.01
N SER A 329 -0.74 -1.09 -6.88
CA SER A 329 -0.97 -1.71 -5.60
C SER A 329 -1.02 -3.20 -5.79
N LEU A 330 0.11 -3.83 -5.47
CA LEU A 330 0.39 -5.24 -5.72
C LEU A 330 0.70 -5.90 -4.38
N PHE A 331 0.09 -7.04 -4.09
CA PHE A 331 0.24 -7.73 -2.82
C PHE A 331 0.16 -9.25 -2.98
N ARG A 332 0.76 -9.96 -2.03
CA ARG A 332 0.68 -11.42 -1.96
C ARG A 332 -0.52 -11.90 -1.16
N SER A 333 -1.02 -13.07 -1.54
CA SER A 333 -2.15 -13.73 -0.88
C SER A 333 -1.88 -14.20 0.54
N GLU A 334 -0.63 -14.53 0.85
CA GLU A 334 -0.24 -15.17 2.10
C GLU A 334 0.83 -14.33 2.80
N LEU A 335 0.67 -14.23 4.12
CA LEU A 335 1.76 -13.88 5.01
C LEU A 335 2.50 -15.17 5.28
#